data_AF-A0ABD7G8H6-F1
#
_entry.id   AF-A0ABD7G8H6-F1
#
_cell.length_a   1.000
_cell.length_b   1.000
_cell.length_c   1.000
_cell.angle_alpha   90.00
_cell.angle_beta   90.00
_cell.angle_gamma   90.00
#
_symmetry.space_group_name_H-M   'P 1'
#
loop_
_entity.id
_entity.type
_entity.pdbx_description
1 polymer ?
#
loop_
_entity_poly.entity_id
_entity_poly.type
_entity_poly.pdbx_seq_one_letter_code
_entity_poly.pdbx_strand_id
1 'polypeptide(L)' 'MKIAWLGLGLCLLAQPGSSKDNPTAECSWLYDRIAALEQAIKQGDELGTREELARWRDEFKKKACQQYDY' A
#
# COMPACT_ATOMS: atom_id res chain seq x y z
N MET A 1 14.47 -50.30 -21.50
CA MET A 1 14.99 -49.43 -20.41
C MET A 1 15.17 -48.02 -20.95
N LYS A 2 14.39 -47.07 -20.39
CA LYS A 2 14.68 -45.64 -20.14
C LYS A 2 13.37 -44.87 -20.20
N ILE A 3 12.73 -44.88 -19.04
CA ILE A 3 11.64 -44.01 -18.66
C ILE A 3 12.31 -42.71 -18.19
N ALA A 4 12.06 -41.62 -18.89
CA ALA A 4 12.25 -40.25 -18.42
C ALA A 4 10.97 -39.53 -18.88
N TRP A 5 9.87 -39.54 -18.14
CA TRP A 5 9.66 -38.81 -16.89
C TRP A 5 10.44 -37.51 -16.89
N LEU A 6 9.80 -36.46 -17.42
CA LEU A 6 9.53 -35.23 -16.68
C LEU A 6 8.54 -34.40 -17.52
N GLY A 7 7.27 -34.79 -17.39
CA GLY A 7 6.18 -33.85 -17.53
C GLY A 7 6.26 -32.85 -16.36
N LEU A 8 6.45 -31.58 -16.69
CA LEU A 8 6.30 -30.42 -15.83
C LEU A 8 6.21 -29.23 -16.81
N GLY A 9 5.20 -29.17 -17.66
CA GLY A 9 3.81 -29.26 -17.22
C GLY A 9 3.50 -28.02 -16.40
N LEU A 10 3.56 -26.86 -17.07
CA LEU A 10 2.77 -25.66 -16.84
C LEU A 10 2.04 -25.63 -15.48
N CYS A 11 2.69 -25.05 -14.48
CA CYS A 11 2.04 -24.38 -13.36
C CYS A 11 3.06 -23.41 -12.75
N LEU A 12 3.41 -22.37 -13.51
CA LEU A 12 3.60 -21.06 -12.91
C LEU A 12 2.26 -20.69 -12.29
N LEU A 13 1.98 -21.27 -11.13
CA LEU A 13 1.09 -20.67 -10.16
C LEU A 13 1.81 -19.37 -9.79
N ALA A 14 1.58 -18.32 -10.59
CA ALA A 14 1.38 -17.01 -10.02
C ALA A 14 0.32 -17.24 -8.94
N GLN A 15 0.76 -17.52 -7.71
CA GLN A 15 -0.14 -17.49 -6.58
C GLN A 15 -0.65 -16.06 -6.57
N PRO A 16 -1.96 -15.81 -6.81
CA PRO A 16 -2.55 -14.56 -6.40
C PRO A 16 -2.77 -14.72 -4.88
N GLY A 17 -1.67 -14.85 -4.16
CA GLY A 17 -1.64 -14.77 -2.72
C GLY A 17 -1.49 -13.30 -2.40
N SER A 18 -2.60 -12.56 -2.47
CA SER A 18 -2.71 -11.22 -1.91
C SER A 18 -2.57 -11.29 -0.39
N SER A 19 -1.37 -11.59 0.09
CA SER A 19 -0.91 -11.07 1.37
C SER A 19 -0.43 -9.67 1.02
N LYS A 20 -1.23 -8.63 1.29
CA LYS A 20 -0.73 -7.27 1.19
C LYS A 20 0.57 -7.21 1.99
N ASP A 21 1.65 -6.76 1.36
CA ASP A 21 2.93 -6.63 2.04
C ASP A 21 2.78 -5.72 3.26
N ASN A 22 3.58 -5.96 4.31
CA ASN A 22 3.67 -4.99 5.41
C ASN A 22 4.18 -3.65 4.85
N PRO A 23 3.64 -2.51 5.32
CA PRO A 23 4.02 -1.21 4.84
C PRO A 23 5.48 -0.91 5.18
N THR A 24 6.14 -0.18 4.28
CA THR A 24 7.43 0.42 4.61
C THR A 24 7.24 1.46 5.71
N ALA A 25 8.30 1.76 6.48
CA ALA A 25 8.24 2.79 7.51
C ALA A 25 7.78 4.15 6.97
N GLU A 26 8.18 4.48 5.74
CA GLU A 26 7.74 5.70 5.05
C GLU A 26 6.24 5.67 4.74
N CYS A 27 5.74 4.55 4.21
CA CYS A 27 4.33 4.39 3.89
C CYS A 27 3.45 4.35 5.14
N SER A 28 3.90 3.73 6.23
CA SER A 28 3.23 3.79 7.54
C SER A 28 3.14 5.22 8.06
N TRP A 29 4.25 5.97 8.00
CA TRP A 29 4.26 7.37 8.43
C TRP A 29 3.28 8.23 7.61
N LEU A 30 3.24 8.04 6.28
CA LEU A 30 2.30 8.76 5.43
C LEU A 30 0.84 8.43 5.77
N TYR A 31 0.53 7.16 6.04
CA TYR A 31 -0.80 6.73 6.47
C TYR A 31 -1.23 7.41 7.77
N ASP A 32 -0.37 7.36 8.79
CA ASP A 32 -0.63 7.99 10.09
C ASP A 32 -0.77 9.51 9.98
N ARG A 33 0.08 10.15 9.15
CA ARG A 33 0.01 11.60 8.92
C ARG A 33 -1.31 12.00 8.27
N ILE A 34 -1.75 11.27 7.25
CA ILE A 34 -3.04 11.50 6.58
C ILE A 34 -4.18 11.32 7.58
N ALA A 35 -4.17 10.25 8.38
CA ALA A 35 -5.21 9.99 9.38
C ALA A 35 -5.29 11.11 10.43
N ALA A 36 -4.15 11.61 10.91
CA ALA A 36 -4.10 12.72 11.85
C ALA A 36 -4.67 14.02 11.26
N LEU A 37 -4.35 14.34 10.00
CA LEU A 37 -4.86 15.53 9.31
C LEU A 37 -6.37 15.44 9.05
N GLU A 38 -6.87 14.27 8.65
CA GLU A 38 -8.32 14.04 8.52
C GLU A 38 -9.04 14.21 9.85
N GLN A 39 -8.43 13.74 10.94
CA GLN A 39 -8.97 13.88 12.28
C GLN A 39 -8.93 15.33 12.79
N ALA A 40 -7.93 16.12 12.41
CA ALA A 40 -7.87 17.56 12.71
C ALA A 40 -8.96 18.33 11.96
N ILE A 41 -9.17 18.04 10.67
CA ILE A 41 -10.27 18.62 9.87
C ILE A 41 -11.63 18.31 10.50
N LYS A 42 -11.86 17.06 10.93
CA LYS A 42 -13.11 16.67 11.63
C LYS A 42 -13.35 17.46 12.92
N GLN A 43 -12.29 17.95 13.55
CA GLN A 43 -12.36 18.77 14.77
C GLN A 43 -12.47 20.28 14.48
N GLY A 44 -12.51 20.68 13.20
CA GLY A 44 -12.65 22.07 12.77
C GLY A 44 -11.33 22.79 12.52
N ASP A 45 -10.19 22.10 12.60
CA ASP A 45 -8.88 22.66 12.26
C ASP A 45 -8.60 22.47 10.76
N GLU A 46 -9.21 23.33 9.94
CA GLU A 46 -9.20 23.19 8.49
C GLU A 46 -8.15 24.05 7.75
N LEU A 47 -7.79 25.20 8.33
CA LEU A 47 -6.96 26.21 7.66
C LEU A 47 -5.50 25.71 7.57
N GLY A 48 -4.99 25.56 6.35
CA GLY A 48 -3.68 24.95 6.09
C GLY A 48 -3.68 23.42 6.17
N THR A 49 -4.49 22.82 7.05
CA THR A 49 -4.63 21.36 7.20
C THR A 49 -5.14 20.68 5.93
N ARG A 50 -6.07 21.29 5.20
CA ARG A 50 -6.58 20.75 3.92
C ARG A 50 -5.53 20.73 2.81
N GLU A 51 -4.72 21.78 2.71
CA GLU A 51 -3.64 21.86 1.73
C GLU A 51 -2.55 20.84 2.05
N GLU A 52 -2.24 20.67 3.33
CA GLU A 52 -1.29 19.66 3.79
C GLU A 52 -1.80 18.25 3.51
N LEU A 53 -3.08 17.97 3.80
CA LEU A 53 -3.72 16.70 3.51
C LEU A 53 -3.66 16.37 2.01
N ALA A 54 -3.95 17.35 1.15
CA ALA A 54 -3.87 17.17 -0.30
C ALA A 54 -2.46 16.79 -0.76
N ARG A 55 -1.43 17.48 -0.21
CA ARG A 55 -0.02 17.18 -0.51
C ARG A 55 0.35 15.75 -0.09
N TRP A 56 0.02 15.35 1.12
CA TRP A 56 0.40 14.02 1.60
C TRP A 56 -0.36 12.89 0.92
N ARG A 57 -1.62 13.11 0.53
CA ARG A 57 -2.36 12.14 -0.30
C ARG A 57 -1.74 11.95 -1.69
N ASP A 58 -1.24 13.02 -2.31
CA ASP A 58 -0.53 12.92 -3.59
C ASP A 58 0.76 12.11 -3.44
N GLU A 59 1.56 12.38 -2.41
CA GLU A 59 2.79 11.63 -2.16
C GLU A 59 2.52 10.15 -1.82
N PHE A 60 1.46 9.88 -1.04
CA PHE A 60 1.00 8.51 -0.73
C PHE A 60 0.68 7.73 -2.01
N LYS A 61 -0.05 8.36 -2.94
CA LYS A 61 -0.40 7.76 -4.24
C LYS A 61 0.83 7.57 -5.12
N LYS A 62 1.69 8.59 -5.22
CA LYS A 62 2.91 8.58 -6.03
C LYS A 62 3.87 7.47 -5.62
N LYS A 63 3.92 7.15 -4.32
CA LYS A 63 4.72 6.06 -3.75
C LYS A 63 4.03 4.69 -3.78
N ALA A 64 2.84 4.61 -4.36
CA ALA A 64 2.01 3.40 -4.40
C ALA A 64 1.70 2.81 -3.01
N CYS A 65 1.69 3.64 -1.97
CA CYS A 65 1.50 3.21 -0.59
C CYS A 65 0.16 2.47 -0.37
N GLN A 66 -0.87 2.74 -1.18
CA GLN A 66 -2.16 2.03 -1.11
C GLN A 66 -2.09 0.50 -1.31
N GLN A 67 -0.96 -0.03 -1.78
CA GLN A 67 -0.77 -1.46 -2.01
C GLN A 67 -0.56 -2.27 -0.71
N TYR A 68 -0.21 -1.63 0.40
CA TYR A 68 0.13 -2.27 1.67
C TYR A 68 -1.09 -2.53 2.58
N ASP A 69 -0.87 -3.30 3.65
CA ASP A 69 -1.85 -3.52 4.73
C ASP A 69 -1.51 -2.65 5.95
N TYR A 70 -2.37 -1.69 6.27
CA TYR A 70 -2.17 -0.68 7.31
C TYR A 70 -3.00 -0.97 8.56
#